data_AF-A0A370X220-F1
#
_entry.id   AF-A0A370X220-F1
#
_cell.length_a   1.000
_cell.length_b   1.000
_cell.length_c   1.000
_cell.angle_alpha   90.00
_cell.angle_beta   90.00
_cell.angle_gamma   90.00
#
_symmetry.space_group_name_H-M   'P 1'
#
loop_
_entity.id
_entity.type
_entity.pdbx_description
1 polymer ?
#
loop_
_entity_poly.entity_id
_entity_poly.type
_entity_poly.pdbx_seq_one_letter_code
_entity_poly.pdbx_strand_id
1 'polypeptide(L)'
;MYITARTLDDALYRVLKKLTSNDASAVRATRGASNEITGIVFKITDPRARLSRTAKRGLVFSPLGELIWYLSGSDRLDQIEYYVSRYKKESEDNLTVYGAYGPRLFQSEAGQVSKVIDLLKRKQTSRRAVIQLFEGRDLDHEQVPCTCVLQFLIRSNRLHMFVYMRSNDAYMGLPHDVFAFTMLQELVARSVGVELGHYKHMVGSLHLYEENVSDAVTYLKEAFQERISMPPMPPGDPWDSIRTLVQMEGKVREGGTIDLSKTGLDRYWQDLVRLLQIFRIFKNREDMRRVTSLKRAMSSSVYNVYIDARTQKVDRKLQDRPIQTPLFVTTNENG
;
A
#
# COMPACT_ATOMS: atom_id res chain seq x y z
N MET A 1 8.73 11.79 -20.20
CA MET A 1 7.27 11.83 -20.50
C MET A 1 6.51 12.37 -19.29
N TYR A 2 5.44 13.17 -19.47
CA TYR A 2 4.65 13.73 -18.35
C TYR A 2 3.15 13.38 -18.45
N ILE A 3 2.58 12.74 -17.42
CA ILE A 3 1.17 12.36 -17.33
C ILE A 3 0.50 13.13 -16.19
N THR A 4 -0.67 13.71 -16.42
CA THR A 4 -1.51 14.27 -15.33
C THR A 4 -2.77 13.43 -15.16
N ALA A 5 -2.97 12.89 -13.97
CA ALA A 5 -4.11 12.08 -13.57
C ALA A 5 -4.80 12.68 -12.35
N ARG A 6 -6.10 12.44 -12.18
CA ARG A 6 -6.80 12.88 -10.98
C ARG A 6 -6.61 11.90 -9.83
N THR A 7 -6.74 10.61 -10.12
CA THR A 7 -6.66 9.50 -9.16
C THR A 7 -5.51 8.54 -9.49
N LEU A 8 -5.25 7.58 -8.60
CA LEU A 8 -4.35 6.45 -8.88
C LEU A 8 -4.81 5.64 -10.10
N ASP A 9 -6.11 5.32 -10.21
CA ASP A 9 -6.61 4.54 -11.35
C ASP A 9 -6.50 5.30 -12.68
N ASP A 10 -6.73 6.61 -12.70
CA ASP A 10 -6.49 7.44 -13.89
C ASP A 10 -5.01 7.40 -14.32
N ALA A 11 -4.07 7.32 -13.35
CA ALA A 11 -2.64 7.21 -13.60
C ALA A 11 -2.28 5.81 -14.14
N LEU A 12 -2.74 4.76 -13.44
CA LEU A 12 -2.53 3.36 -13.82
C LEU A 12 -3.06 3.07 -15.22
N TYR A 13 -4.29 3.49 -15.53
CA TYR A 13 -4.86 3.29 -16.86
C TYR A 13 -3.96 3.85 -17.97
N ARG A 14 -3.45 5.07 -17.79
CA ARG A 14 -2.59 5.72 -18.78
C ARG A 14 -1.20 5.08 -18.87
N VAL A 15 -0.65 4.68 -17.73
CA VAL A 15 0.64 3.97 -17.67
C VAL A 15 0.53 2.59 -18.31
N LEU A 16 -0.44 1.77 -17.90
CA LEU A 16 -0.63 0.42 -18.40
C LEU A 16 -0.97 0.43 -19.90
N LYS A 17 -1.79 1.36 -20.37
CA LYS A 17 -2.09 1.50 -21.81
C LYS A 17 -0.82 1.68 -22.65
N LYS A 18 0.18 2.39 -22.11
CA LYS A 18 1.47 2.58 -22.79
C LYS A 18 2.37 1.37 -22.66
N LEU A 19 2.42 0.75 -21.48
CA LEU A 19 3.21 -0.47 -21.25
C LEU A 19 2.69 -1.68 -22.03
N THR A 20 1.43 -1.66 -22.48
CA THR A 20 0.85 -2.69 -23.35
C THR A 20 0.77 -2.28 -24.82
N SER A 21 1.36 -1.15 -25.22
CA SER A 21 1.41 -0.70 -26.61
C SER A 21 2.84 -0.70 -27.13
N ASN A 22 3.00 -0.35 -28.42
CA ASN A 22 4.31 -0.17 -29.06
C ASN A 22 5.12 1.02 -28.49
N ASP A 23 4.59 1.76 -27.51
CA ASP A 23 5.32 2.82 -26.81
C ASP A 23 6.38 2.25 -25.84
N ALA A 24 6.27 0.98 -25.46
CA ALA A 24 7.17 0.33 -24.51
C ALA A 24 8.22 -0.53 -25.21
N SER A 25 9.41 -0.59 -24.62
CA SER A 25 10.51 -1.44 -25.08
C SER A 25 10.50 -2.76 -24.33
N ALA A 26 10.69 -3.88 -25.03
CA ALA A 26 10.88 -5.16 -24.37
C ALA A 26 12.29 -5.22 -23.75
N VAL A 27 12.36 -5.57 -22.47
CA VAL A 27 13.61 -5.67 -21.71
C VAL A 27 13.62 -6.99 -20.94
N ARG A 28 14.76 -7.68 -20.94
CA ARG A 28 15.00 -8.86 -20.10
C ARG A 28 15.97 -8.48 -18.99
N ALA A 29 15.46 -8.34 -17.78
CA ALA A 29 16.23 -8.07 -16.57
C ALA A 29 16.39 -9.34 -15.73
N THR A 30 17.16 -9.26 -14.63
CA THR A 30 17.39 -10.38 -13.70
C THR A 30 16.10 -11.03 -13.19
N ARG A 31 15.04 -10.21 -13.00
CA ARG A 31 13.74 -10.67 -12.50
C ARG A 31 12.78 -11.17 -13.58
N GLY A 32 13.17 -11.16 -14.85
CA GLY A 32 12.37 -11.66 -15.97
C GLY A 32 12.22 -10.68 -17.13
N ALA A 33 11.41 -11.09 -18.11
CA ALA A 33 11.05 -10.26 -19.24
C ALA A 33 9.94 -9.26 -18.86
N SER A 34 10.03 -8.05 -19.40
CA SER A 34 9.10 -6.97 -19.11
C SER A 34 8.99 -5.99 -20.27
N ASN A 35 7.87 -5.27 -20.34
CA ASN A 35 7.73 -4.08 -21.14
C ASN A 35 8.12 -2.87 -20.30
N GLU A 36 8.96 -1.97 -20.82
CA GLU A 36 9.54 -0.86 -20.07
C GLU A 36 9.31 0.49 -20.76
N ILE A 37 9.08 1.52 -19.96
CA ILE A 37 9.15 2.93 -20.34
C ILE A 37 10.11 3.63 -19.39
N THR A 38 11.04 4.41 -19.93
CA THR A 38 12.04 5.13 -19.14
C THR A 38 11.73 6.62 -18.97
N GLY A 39 12.22 7.23 -17.88
CA GLY A 39 12.16 8.68 -17.67
C GLY A 39 10.73 9.24 -17.61
N ILE A 40 9.83 8.53 -16.94
CA ILE A 40 8.42 8.91 -16.84
C ILE A 40 8.14 9.69 -15.56
N VAL A 41 7.29 10.69 -15.69
CA VAL A 41 6.75 11.46 -14.57
C VAL A 41 5.24 11.45 -14.66
N PHE A 42 4.56 11.15 -13.57
CA PHE A 42 3.12 11.38 -13.48
C PHE A 42 2.75 12.18 -12.23
N LYS A 43 1.69 12.98 -12.36
CA LYS A 43 1.12 13.83 -11.32
C LYS A 43 -0.27 13.33 -10.99
N ILE A 44 -0.55 13.15 -9.70
CA ILE A 44 -1.89 12.89 -9.15
C ILE A 44 -2.39 14.18 -8.49
N THR A 45 -3.52 14.70 -8.96
CA THR A 45 -4.08 15.95 -8.44
C THR A 45 -4.89 15.77 -7.16
N ASP A 46 -5.48 14.58 -6.95
CA ASP A 46 -6.18 14.22 -5.72
C ASP A 46 -5.49 13.02 -5.06
N PRO A 47 -4.46 13.26 -4.23
CA PRO A 47 -3.72 12.17 -3.62
C PRO A 47 -4.52 11.37 -2.58
N ARG A 48 -5.76 11.74 -2.22
CA ARG A 48 -6.63 10.88 -1.38
C ARG A 48 -7.35 9.81 -2.18
N ALA A 49 -7.44 9.95 -3.51
CA ALA A 49 -7.90 8.90 -4.41
C ALA A 49 -6.76 7.89 -4.70
N ARG A 50 -6.20 7.34 -3.62
CA ARG A 50 -4.97 6.53 -3.57
C ARG A 50 -5.19 5.02 -3.52
N LEU A 51 -6.45 4.58 -3.52
CA LEU A 51 -6.80 3.16 -3.55
C LEU A 51 -7.37 2.84 -4.93
N SER A 52 -6.83 1.80 -5.57
CA SER A 52 -7.37 1.31 -6.84
C SER A 52 -8.72 0.64 -6.60
N ARG A 53 -9.74 1.05 -7.35
CA ARG A 53 -11.14 0.63 -7.18
C ARG A 53 -11.52 -0.61 -8.00
N THR A 54 -10.62 -1.15 -8.80
CA THR A 54 -10.95 -2.24 -9.72
C THR A 54 -11.36 -3.51 -8.98
N ALA A 55 -12.38 -4.20 -9.50
CA ALA A 55 -13.01 -5.35 -8.83
C ALA A 55 -12.05 -6.55 -8.70
N LYS A 56 -11.10 -6.70 -9.63
CA LYS A 56 -10.10 -7.75 -9.56
C LYS A 56 -8.97 -7.45 -8.58
N ARG A 57 -8.62 -6.17 -8.42
CA ARG A 57 -7.45 -5.71 -7.66
C ARG A 57 -7.80 -5.35 -6.23
N GLY A 58 -8.81 -4.51 -5.99
CA GLY A 58 -9.38 -4.18 -4.68
C GLY A 58 -8.38 -4.13 -3.50
N LEU A 59 -7.22 -3.50 -3.70
CA LEU A 59 -6.09 -3.57 -2.76
C LEU A 59 -6.25 -2.49 -1.69
N VAL A 60 -6.81 -2.86 -0.54
CA VAL A 60 -6.72 -2.03 0.67
C VAL A 60 -5.88 -2.68 1.76
N PHE A 61 -5.95 -4.02 1.89
CA PHE A 61 -5.34 -4.71 3.01
C PHE A 61 -3.82 -4.80 2.92
N SER A 62 -3.27 -5.17 1.75
CA SER A 62 -1.82 -5.26 1.59
C SER A 62 -1.13 -3.90 1.61
N PRO A 63 -1.61 -2.84 0.94
CA PRO A 63 -0.99 -1.52 1.04
C PRO A 63 -1.10 -0.93 2.45
N LEU A 64 -2.20 -1.21 3.17
CA LEU A 64 -2.34 -0.78 4.57
C LEU A 64 -1.33 -1.48 5.48
N GLY A 65 -1.17 -2.80 5.35
CA GLY A 65 -0.17 -3.55 6.12
C GLY A 65 1.26 -3.06 5.85
N GLU A 66 1.59 -2.83 4.59
CA GLU A 66 2.90 -2.30 4.18
C GLU A 66 3.14 -0.87 4.68
N LEU A 67 2.13 0.01 4.61
CA LEU A 67 2.22 1.34 5.22
C LEU A 67 2.52 1.25 6.72
N ILE A 68 1.82 0.39 7.46
CA ILE A 68 2.02 0.26 8.91
C ILE A 68 3.42 -0.31 9.21
N TRP A 69 3.93 -1.22 8.38
CA TRP A 69 5.31 -1.70 8.48
C TRP A 69 6.34 -0.59 8.25
N TYR A 70 6.10 0.33 7.31
CA TYR A 70 6.94 1.52 7.16
C TYR A 70 6.86 2.41 8.41
N LEU A 71 5.65 2.72 8.87
CA LEU A 71 5.39 3.62 10.00
C LEU A 71 5.85 3.06 11.35
N SER A 72 6.01 1.75 11.49
CA SER A 72 6.59 1.12 12.68
C SER A 72 8.12 1.26 12.74
N GLY A 73 8.76 1.68 11.66
CA GLY A 73 10.22 1.73 11.55
C GLY A 73 10.88 0.34 11.42
N SER A 74 10.09 -0.70 11.18
CA SER A 74 10.52 -2.10 11.17
C SER A 74 11.11 -2.53 9.82
N ASP A 75 12.05 -3.47 9.87
CA ASP A 75 12.53 -4.28 8.74
C ASP A 75 12.14 -5.76 8.87
N ARG A 76 11.40 -6.13 9.92
CA ARG A 76 11.08 -7.53 10.22
C ARG A 76 10.23 -8.17 9.13
N LEU A 77 10.69 -9.32 8.64
CA LEU A 77 10.01 -10.11 7.61
C LEU A 77 8.64 -10.61 8.12
N ASP A 78 8.57 -11.13 9.34
CA ASP A 78 7.36 -11.74 9.90
C ASP A 78 6.17 -10.77 9.99
N GLN A 79 6.45 -9.47 10.16
CA GLN A 79 5.42 -8.43 10.13
C GLN A 79 4.89 -8.21 8.70
N ILE A 80 5.76 -8.03 7.71
CA ILE A 80 5.32 -7.69 6.34
C ILE A 80 4.80 -8.90 5.57
N GLU A 81 5.39 -10.08 5.75
CA GLU A 81 4.94 -11.31 5.09
C GLU A 81 3.52 -11.69 5.52
N TYR A 82 3.08 -11.19 6.68
CA TYR A 82 1.70 -11.38 7.12
C TYR A 82 0.70 -10.78 6.13
N TYR A 83 1.04 -9.66 5.50
CA TYR A 83 0.19 -8.96 4.53
C TYR A 83 0.57 -9.28 3.08
N VAL A 84 1.87 -9.43 2.82
CA VAL A 84 2.44 -9.57 1.47
C VAL A 84 3.49 -10.68 1.46
N SER A 85 3.06 -11.91 1.17
CA SER A 85 3.92 -13.11 1.19
C SER A 85 5.11 -13.07 0.23
N ARG A 86 5.09 -12.19 -0.79
CA ARG A 86 6.19 -12.05 -1.76
C ARG A 86 7.49 -11.59 -1.10
N TYR A 87 7.42 -10.84 0.00
CA TYR A 87 8.60 -10.37 0.73
C TYR A 87 9.49 -11.51 1.25
N LYS A 88 8.96 -12.73 1.40
CA LYS A 88 9.77 -13.91 1.71
C LYS A 88 10.87 -14.19 0.66
N LYS A 89 10.65 -13.79 -0.60
CA LYS A 89 11.65 -13.91 -1.68
C LYS A 89 12.63 -12.73 -1.73
N GLU A 90 12.35 -11.65 -1.01
CA GLU A 90 13.18 -10.43 -0.97
C GLU A 90 14.01 -10.38 0.33
N SER A 91 13.92 -11.39 1.19
CA SER A 91 14.69 -11.53 2.42
C SER A 91 15.87 -12.48 2.19
N GLU A 92 17.06 -12.04 2.57
CA GLU A 92 18.30 -12.81 2.43
C GLU A 92 18.54 -13.74 3.64
N ASP A 93 18.03 -13.38 4.82
CA ASP A 93 18.24 -14.06 6.11
C ASP A 93 16.97 -14.74 6.66
N ASN A 94 15.82 -14.63 5.98
CA ASN A 94 14.49 -15.05 6.44
C ASN A 94 14.01 -14.40 7.75
N LEU A 95 14.62 -13.29 8.18
CA LEU A 95 14.27 -12.56 9.40
C LEU A 95 13.96 -11.10 9.11
N THR A 96 14.72 -10.48 8.21
CA THR A 96 14.65 -9.06 7.86
C THR A 96 14.56 -8.86 6.36
N VAL A 97 14.13 -7.66 5.95
CA VAL A 97 14.14 -7.22 4.55
C VAL A 97 15.12 -6.06 4.44
N TYR A 98 16.28 -6.29 3.81
CA TYR A 98 17.34 -5.29 3.71
C TYR A 98 16.85 -3.96 3.11
N GLY A 99 16.06 -4.02 2.04
CA GLY A 99 15.50 -2.86 1.36
C GLY A 99 14.33 -2.15 2.06
N ALA A 100 13.99 -2.53 3.30
CA ALA A 100 12.85 -1.97 4.04
C ALA A 100 12.95 -0.45 4.19
N TYR A 101 11.83 0.25 3.96
CA TYR A 101 11.78 1.71 4.10
C TYR A 101 11.63 2.17 5.55
N GLY A 102 11.07 1.35 6.45
CA GLY A 102 10.83 1.70 7.85
C GLY A 102 12.09 2.24 8.55
N PRO A 103 13.20 1.47 8.60
CA PRO A 103 14.44 1.95 9.21
C PRO A 103 14.96 3.21 8.51
N ARG A 104 14.92 3.28 7.18
CA ARG A 104 15.40 4.46 6.46
C ARG A 104 14.58 5.73 6.76
N LEU A 105 13.28 5.59 6.99
CA LEU A 105 12.39 6.71 7.34
C LEU A 105 12.58 7.18 8.79
N PHE A 106 12.80 6.24 9.73
CA PHE A 106 12.65 6.48 11.17
C PHE A 106 13.90 6.18 12.03
N GLN A 107 14.94 5.53 11.51
CA GLN A 107 16.18 5.21 12.24
C GLN A 107 17.08 6.46 12.38
N SER A 108 17.88 6.51 13.46
CA SER A 108 18.66 7.64 14.04
C SER A 108 17.96 8.37 15.21
N GLU A 109 18.73 9.05 16.07
CA GLU A 109 18.26 9.81 17.26
C GLU A 109 17.11 10.80 16.95
N ALA A 110 16.97 11.21 15.68
CA ALA A 110 15.77 11.82 15.14
C ALA A 110 15.62 11.39 13.66
N GLY A 111 14.72 10.45 13.37
CA GLY A 111 14.47 9.92 12.03
C GLY A 111 14.22 11.00 10.96
N GLN A 112 14.44 10.66 9.69
CA GLN A 112 14.36 11.61 8.57
C GLN A 112 12.98 12.31 8.46
N VAL A 113 11.89 11.59 8.76
CA VAL A 113 10.53 12.15 8.75
C VAL A 113 10.38 13.30 9.77
N SER A 114 10.85 13.11 11.00
CA SER A 114 10.81 14.13 12.05
C SER A 114 11.65 15.35 11.67
N LYS A 115 12.89 15.13 11.16
CA LYS A 115 13.76 16.21 10.66
C LYS A 115 13.11 17.03 9.55
N VAL A 116 12.38 16.38 8.63
CA VAL A 116 11.63 17.04 7.56
C VAL A 116 10.48 17.88 8.12
N ILE A 117 9.67 17.31 9.03
CA ILE A 117 8.56 18.03 9.66
C ILE A 117 9.07 19.27 10.38
N ASP A 118 10.11 19.12 11.20
CA ASP A 118 10.72 20.20 11.95
C ASP A 118 11.28 21.30 11.03
N LEU A 119 11.93 20.91 9.94
CA LEU A 119 12.43 21.85 8.95
C LEU A 119 11.29 22.64 8.29
N LEU A 120 10.18 21.98 7.96
CA LEU A 120 9.02 22.63 7.32
C LEU A 120 8.26 23.51 8.31
N LYS A 121 8.13 23.12 9.59
CA LYS A 121 7.59 23.95 10.67
C LYS A 121 8.42 25.23 10.86
N ARG A 122 9.76 25.11 10.85
CA ARG A 122 10.67 26.27 10.96
C ARG A 122 10.73 27.13 9.70
N LYS A 123 10.70 26.51 8.51
CA LYS A 123 10.84 27.20 7.21
C LYS A 123 10.00 26.51 6.13
N GLN A 124 8.73 26.89 6.01
CA GLN A 124 7.79 26.31 5.05
C GLN A 124 8.26 26.41 3.58
N THR A 125 9.03 27.43 3.22
CA THR A 125 9.53 27.61 1.85
C THR A 125 10.76 26.76 1.51
N SER A 126 11.26 25.97 2.47
CA SER A 126 12.45 25.15 2.32
C SER A 126 12.37 24.24 1.09
N ARG A 127 13.49 24.14 0.37
CA ARG A 127 13.71 23.17 -0.72
C ARG A 127 14.50 21.94 -0.26
N ARG A 128 14.91 21.93 1.02
CA ARG A 128 15.77 20.93 1.66
C ARG A 128 14.99 19.84 2.40
N ALA A 129 13.66 19.88 2.39
CA ALA A 129 12.82 18.86 3.01
C ALA A 129 12.81 17.59 2.15
N VAL A 130 13.85 16.77 2.34
CA VAL A 130 14.17 15.60 1.52
C VAL A 130 14.47 14.41 2.44
N ILE A 131 13.97 13.24 2.08
CA ILE A 131 14.29 11.94 2.67
C ILE A 131 15.02 11.14 1.60
N GLN A 132 16.18 10.59 1.97
CA GLN A 132 16.93 9.64 1.14
C GLN A 132 16.60 8.21 1.56
N LEU A 133 16.31 7.35 0.60
CA LEU A 133 16.01 5.92 0.84
C LEU A 133 17.07 5.01 0.21
N PHE A 134 17.48 5.28 -1.03
CA PHE A 134 18.58 4.58 -1.67
C PHE A 134 19.92 5.25 -1.32
N GLU A 135 20.90 4.44 -0.94
CA GLU A 135 22.24 4.86 -0.51
C GLU A 135 23.34 4.17 -1.33
N GLY A 136 24.56 4.71 -1.32
CA GLY A 136 25.67 4.12 -2.08
C GLY A 136 26.00 2.67 -1.66
N ARG A 137 25.88 2.36 -0.36
CA ARG A 137 26.09 1.02 0.21
C ARG A 137 25.07 -0.01 -0.27
N ASP A 138 23.92 0.42 -0.77
CA ASP A 138 22.91 -0.51 -1.25
C ASP A 138 23.43 -1.26 -2.51
N LEU A 139 24.39 -0.70 -3.26
CA LEU A 139 24.91 -1.34 -4.48
C LEU A 139 25.58 -2.72 -4.24
N ASP A 140 25.93 -3.03 -2.99
CA ASP A 140 26.54 -4.30 -2.60
C ASP A 140 25.50 -5.40 -2.29
N HIS A 141 24.20 -5.10 -2.42
CA HIS A 141 23.10 -6.02 -2.12
C HIS A 141 22.21 -6.28 -3.34
N GLU A 142 21.57 -7.45 -3.38
CA GLU A 142 20.61 -7.78 -4.45
C GLU A 142 19.24 -7.11 -4.21
N GLN A 143 18.81 -7.03 -2.95
CA GLN A 143 17.46 -6.63 -2.55
C GLN A 143 17.44 -5.21 -1.96
N VAL A 144 17.47 -4.21 -2.84
CA VAL A 144 17.71 -2.82 -2.46
C VAL A 144 16.50 -1.92 -2.70
N PRO A 145 16.37 -0.79 -1.98
CA PRO A 145 15.30 0.18 -2.19
C PRO A 145 15.13 0.56 -3.66
N CYS A 146 13.92 0.43 -4.17
CA CYS A 146 13.55 0.94 -5.49
C CYS A 146 13.33 2.45 -5.47
N THR A 147 12.90 2.98 -4.31
CA THR A 147 12.74 4.41 -4.10
C THR A 147 14.07 5.03 -3.70
N CYS A 148 14.44 6.12 -4.36
CA CYS A 148 15.66 6.84 -4.05
C CYS A 148 15.40 8.01 -3.11
N VAL A 149 14.38 8.83 -3.42
CA VAL A 149 14.16 10.11 -2.74
C VAL A 149 12.67 10.43 -2.59
N LEU A 150 12.31 10.97 -1.42
CA LEU A 150 11.04 11.66 -1.18
C LEU A 150 11.32 13.14 -0.86
N GLN A 151 10.72 14.06 -1.60
CA GLN A 151 10.85 15.51 -1.36
C GLN A 151 9.49 16.14 -1.08
N PHE A 152 9.47 17.06 -0.12
CA PHE A 152 8.28 17.79 0.31
C PHE A 152 8.45 19.29 0.06
N LEU A 153 7.45 19.93 -0.52
CA LEU A 153 7.45 21.38 -0.76
C LEU A 153 6.10 21.98 -0.38
N ILE A 154 6.10 23.02 0.46
CA ILE A 154 4.88 23.78 0.76
C ILE A 154 4.80 24.98 -0.19
N ARG A 155 3.73 25.06 -0.99
CA ARG A 155 3.43 26.19 -1.89
C ARG A 155 1.96 26.53 -1.77
N SER A 156 1.64 27.82 -1.65
CA SER A 156 0.25 28.29 -1.51
C SER A 156 -0.53 27.53 -0.43
N ASN A 157 0.09 27.38 0.75
CA ASN A 157 -0.44 26.63 1.90
C ASN A 157 -0.83 25.17 1.59
N ARG A 158 -0.18 24.54 0.61
CA ARG A 158 -0.37 23.14 0.24
C ARG A 158 0.94 22.38 0.24
N LEU A 159 0.98 21.20 0.86
CA LEU A 159 2.14 20.32 0.85
C LEU A 159 2.11 19.40 -0.37
N HIS A 160 3.05 19.64 -1.27
CA HIS A 160 3.32 18.81 -2.43
C HIS A 160 4.41 17.78 -2.10
N MET A 161 4.27 16.57 -2.65
CA MET A 161 5.29 15.53 -2.55
C MET A 161 5.78 15.12 -3.94
N PHE A 162 7.09 14.90 -4.02
CA PHE A 162 7.80 14.46 -5.21
C PHE A 162 8.57 13.20 -4.84
N VAL A 163 8.38 12.14 -5.62
CA VAL A 163 9.03 10.85 -5.40
C VAL A 163 9.89 10.54 -6.60
N TYR A 164 11.13 10.13 -6.37
CA TYR A 164 11.98 9.56 -7.41
C TYR A 164 12.29 8.10 -7.07
N MET A 165 11.97 7.21 -8.00
CA MET A 165 12.30 5.78 -7.95
C MET A 165 13.21 5.42 -9.12
N ARG A 166 14.27 4.65 -8.87
CA ARG A 166 15.13 4.13 -9.94
C ARG A 166 14.39 3.10 -10.80
N SER A 167 13.47 2.35 -10.20
CA SER A 167 12.68 1.31 -10.86
C SER A 167 11.33 1.16 -10.16
N ASN A 168 10.26 0.85 -10.90
CA ASN A 168 8.95 0.59 -10.31
C ASN A 168 8.14 -0.40 -11.16
N ASP A 169 7.60 -1.44 -10.53
CA ASP A 169 6.65 -2.37 -11.13
C ASP A 169 5.29 -1.66 -11.24
N ALA A 170 4.89 -1.32 -12.46
CA ALA A 170 3.67 -0.58 -12.74
C ALA A 170 2.40 -1.35 -12.33
N TYR A 171 2.44 -2.69 -12.39
CA TYR A 171 1.27 -3.50 -12.11
C TYR A 171 1.17 -3.95 -10.67
N MET A 172 2.24 -4.21 -9.92
CA MET A 172 2.10 -4.64 -8.51
C MET A 172 2.59 -3.59 -7.51
N GLY A 173 3.79 -3.04 -7.73
CA GLY A 173 4.45 -2.12 -6.80
C GLY A 173 3.81 -0.74 -6.77
N LEU A 174 3.61 -0.14 -7.93
CA LEU A 174 3.17 1.25 -8.08
C LEU A 174 1.94 1.61 -7.21
N PRO A 175 0.88 0.80 -7.13
CA PRO A 175 -0.25 1.10 -6.24
C PRO A 175 0.05 1.04 -4.75
N HIS A 176 0.96 0.17 -4.32
CA HIS A 176 1.42 0.15 -2.93
C HIS A 176 2.25 1.39 -2.63
N ASP A 177 3.19 1.73 -3.52
CA ASP A 177 4.04 2.92 -3.39
C ASP A 177 3.21 4.22 -3.35
N VAL A 178 2.28 4.40 -4.30
CA VAL A 178 1.40 5.58 -4.32
C VAL A 178 0.55 5.65 -3.06
N PHE A 179 -0.02 4.52 -2.61
CA PHE A 179 -0.80 4.50 -1.37
C PHE A 179 0.06 4.93 -0.18
N ALA A 180 1.22 4.31 0.02
CA ALA A 180 2.09 4.57 1.17
C ALA A 180 2.61 6.01 1.16
N PHE A 181 3.11 6.49 0.02
CA PHE A 181 3.69 7.83 -0.09
C PHE A 181 2.64 8.93 -0.01
N THR A 182 1.44 8.75 -0.55
CA THR A 182 0.38 9.76 -0.41
C THR A 182 -0.25 9.76 1.00
N MET A 183 -0.25 8.63 1.71
CA MET A 183 -0.53 8.59 3.15
C MET A 183 0.53 9.36 3.94
N LEU A 184 1.82 9.13 3.67
CA LEU A 184 2.92 9.88 4.30
C LEU A 184 2.85 11.38 3.97
N GLN A 185 2.51 11.75 2.73
CA GLN A 185 2.28 13.13 2.33
C GLN A 185 1.22 13.80 3.21
N GLU A 186 0.09 13.13 3.44
CA GLU A 186 -1.00 13.64 4.26
C GLU A 186 -0.61 13.71 5.75
N LEU A 187 0.13 12.73 6.27
CA LEU A 187 0.69 12.77 7.64
C LEU A 187 1.58 14.00 7.86
N VAL A 188 2.49 14.27 6.93
CA VAL A 188 3.38 15.45 7.01
C VAL A 188 2.57 16.73 6.86
N ALA A 189 1.61 16.80 5.94
CA ALA A 189 0.73 17.96 5.76
C ALA A 189 -0.06 18.29 7.04
N ARG A 190 -0.58 17.27 7.72
CA ARG A 190 -1.26 17.41 9.02
C ARG A 190 -0.30 17.92 10.10
N SER A 191 0.89 17.33 10.20
CA SER A 191 1.92 17.72 11.16
C SER A 191 2.36 19.19 11.02
N VAL A 192 2.44 19.69 9.78
CA VAL A 192 2.87 21.08 9.50
C VAL A 192 1.71 22.07 9.39
N GLY A 193 0.46 21.60 9.53
CA GLY A 193 -0.74 22.45 9.55
C GLY A 193 -1.13 23.06 8.21
N VAL A 194 -0.91 22.35 7.09
CA VAL A 194 -1.23 22.85 5.73
C VAL A 194 -2.10 21.87 4.95
N GLU A 195 -2.69 22.34 3.86
CA GLU A 195 -3.56 21.52 3.00
C GLU A 195 -2.78 20.48 2.19
N LEU A 196 -3.46 19.42 1.77
CA LEU A 196 -2.86 18.44 0.86
C LEU A 196 -2.71 19.05 -0.54
N GLY A 197 -1.48 19.01 -1.08
CA GLY A 197 -1.16 19.43 -2.43
C GLY A 197 -1.05 18.24 -3.40
N HIS A 198 -0.59 18.50 -4.61
CA HIS A 198 -0.36 17.46 -5.61
C HIS A 198 0.78 16.49 -5.25
N TYR A 199 0.63 15.25 -5.68
CA TYR A 199 1.65 14.22 -5.65
C TYR A 199 2.29 14.08 -7.04
N LYS A 200 3.61 13.94 -7.11
CA LYS A 200 4.35 13.67 -8.36
C LYS A 200 5.29 12.50 -8.15
N HIS A 201 5.32 11.62 -9.13
CA HIS A 201 6.06 10.38 -9.07
C HIS A 201 6.90 10.26 -10.35
N MET A 202 8.21 10.20 -10.17
CA MET A 202 9.22 10.14 -11.21
C MET A 202 9.89 8.78 -11.16
N VAL A 203 9.95 8.07 -12.29
CA VAL A 203 10.53 6.73 -12.36
C VAL A 203 11.58 6.67 -13.47
N GLY A 204 12.76 6.14 -13.12
CA GLY A 204 13.81 5.81 -14.08
C GLY A 204 13.36 4.72 -15.05
N SER A 205 13.08 3.52 -14.51
CA SER A 205 12.54 2.35 -15.22
C SER A 205 11.13 2.00 -14.71
N LEU A 206 10.09 2.33 -15.46
CA LEU A 206 8.72 1.89 -15.17
C LEU A 206 8.38 0.70 -16.04
N HIS A 207 8.11 -0.46 -15.43
CA HIS A 207 8.02 -1.71 -16.15
C HIS A 207 6.76 -2.52 -15.81
N LEU A 208 6.33 -3.36 -16.75
CA LEU A 208 5.26 -4.34 -16.63
C LEU A 208 5.83 -5.72 -16.92
N TYR A 209 5.91 -6.59 -15.92
CA TYR A 209 6.36 -7.96 -16.10
C TYR A 209 5.43 -8.73 -17.05
N GLU A 210 6.00 -9.60 -17.87
CA GLU A 210 5.26 -10.39 -18.87
C GLU A 210 4.13 -11.21 -18.22
N GLU A 211 4.39 -11.79 -17.05
CA GLU A 211 3.41 -12.53 -16.24
C GLU A 211 2.19 -11.71 -15.82
N ASN A 212 2.27 -10.38 -15.84
CA ASN A 212 1.18 -9.48 -15.47
C ASN A 212 0.51 -8.79 -16.67
N VAL A 213 0.93 -9.07 -17.91
CA VAL A 213 0.36 -8.43 -19.11
C VAL A 213 -1.12 -8.78 -19.28
N SER A 214 -1.50 -10.04 -19.10
CA SER A 214 -2.91 -10.48 -19.21
C SER A 214 -3.82 -9.77 -18.20
N ASP A 215 -3.31 -9.62 -16.97
CA ASP A 215 -4.02 -8.92 -15.90
C ASP A 215 -4.12 -7.41 -16.16
N ALA A 216 -3.06 -6.79 -16.68
CA ALA A 216 -3.08 -5.39 -17.13
C ALA A 216 -4.05 -5.16 -18.29
N VAL A 217 -4.10 -6.04 -19.29
CA VAL A 217 -5.08 -5.96 -20.39
C VAL A 217 -6.50 -6.10 -19.87
N THR A 218 -6.72 -6.98 -18.90
CA THR A 218 -8.01 -7.11 -18.23
C THR A 218 -8.40 -5.83 -17.50
N TYR A 219 -7.47 -5.24 -16.73
CA TYR A 219 -7.66 -3.97 -16.04
C TYR A 219 -8.09 -2.87 -17.02
N LEU A 220 -7.44 -2.78 -18.19
CA LEU A 220 -7.74 -1.78 -19.22
C LEU A 220 -9.12 -1.96 -19.88
N LYS A 221 -9.70 -3.16 -19.82
CA LYS A 221 -11.05 -3.47 -20.32
C LYS A 221 -12.14 -3.17 -19.29
N GLU A 222 -11.80 -2.99 -18.02
CA GLU A 222 -12.78 -2.56 -17.02
C GLU A 222 -13.23 -1.12 -17.34
N ALA A 223 -14.51 -0.82 -17.11
CA ALA A 223 -15.04 0.53 -17.30
C ALA A 223 -14.31 1.55 -16.40
N PHE A 224 -14.51 2.84 -16.67
CA PHE A 224 -13.95 3.91 -15.83
C PHE A 224 -14.35 3.72 -14.37
N GLN A 225 -13.35 3.76 -13.50
CA GLN A 225 -13.53 3.57 -12.07
C GLN A 225 -14.08 4.83 -11.40
N GLU A 226 -14.88 4.64 -10.36
CA GLU A 226 -15.37 5.76 -9.55
C GLU A 226 -14.18 6.53 -8.94
N ARG A 227 -14.24 7.86 -9.03
CA ARG A 227 -13.20 8.74 -8.49
C ARG A 227 -13.48 9.08 -7.03
N ILE A 228 -13.34 8.09 -6.15
CA ILE A 228 -13.61 8.24 -4.72
C ILE A 228 -12.30 8.39 -3.95
N SER A 229 -12.27 9.43 -3.13
CA SER A 229 -11.17 9.70 -2.20
C SER A 229 -11.41 9.04 -0.85
N MET A 230 -10.33 8.61 -0.20
CA MET A 230 -10.37 8.26 1.21
C MET A 230 -10.90 9.45 2.04
N PRO A 231 -11.53 9.20 3.21
CA PRO A 231 -11.93 10.26 4.11
C PRO A 231 -10.70 11.11 4.46
N PRO A 232 -10.86 12.42 4.67
CA PRO A 232 -9.72 13.25 5.05
C PRO A 232 -9.18 12.76 6.39
N MET A 233 -7.86 12.68 6.52
CA MET A 233 -7.23 12.42 7.82
C MET A 233 -7.67 13.49 8.83
N PRO A 234 -7.87 13.18 10.12
CA PRO A 234 -8.27 14.17 11.11
C PRO A 234 -7.29 15.35 11.18
N PRO A 235 -7.75 16.57 11.52
CA PRO A 235 -6.86 17.71 11.74
C PRO A 235 -5.98 17.48 12.97
N GLY A 236 -4.86 18.21 13.05
CA GLY A 236 -3.89 18.10 14.15
C GLY A 236 -2.73 17.16 13.83
N ASP A 237 -1.84 16.99 14.80
CA ASP A 237 -0.66 16.13 14.67
C ASP A 237 -1.07 14.64 14.77
N PRO A 238 -0.84 13.82 13.73
CA PRO A 238 -1.35 12.45 13.68
C PRO A 238 -0.45 11.43 14.39
N TRP A 239 0.75 11.79 14.86
CA TRP A 239 1.76 10.80 15.26
C TRP A 239 1.37 9.98 16.50
N ASP A 240 0.57 10.52 17.41
CA ASP A 240 0.02 9.76 18.55
C ASP A 240 -0.94 8.68 18.06
N SER A 241 -1.82 9.04 17.13
CA SER A 241 -2.74 8.08 16.49
C SER A 241 -1.99 7.03 15.69
N ILE A 242 -0.88 7.38 15.04
CA ILE A 242 -0.02 6.41 14.34
C ILE A 242 0.62 5.43 15.32
N ARG A 243 1.15 5.89 16.46
CA ARG A 243 1.70 4.98 17.48
C ARG A 243 0.64 4.00 17.98
N THR A 244 -0.57 4.48 18.26
CA THR A 244 -1.69 3.60 18.63
C THR A 244 -2.08 2.65 17.50
N LEU A 245 -2.13 3.11 16.25
CA LEU A 245 -2.44 2.27 15.08
C LEU A 245 -1.42 1.13 14.91
N VAL A 246 -0.12 1.42 15.02
CA VAL A 246 0.95 0.41 14.96
C VAL A 246 0.81 -0.61 16.10
N GLN A 247 0.52 -0.15 17.33
CA GLN A 247 0.26 -1.05 18.46
C GLN A 247 -0.98 -1.93 18.23
N MET A 248 -2.05 -1.37 17.65
CA MET A 248 -3.26 -2.13 17.34
C MET A 248 -3.01 -3.15 16.23
N GLU A 249 -2.20 -2.82 15.22
CA GLU A 249 -1.79 -3.77 14.20
C GLU A 249 -1.12 -5.00 14.80
N GLY A 250 -0.11 -4.82 15.66
CA GLY A 250 0.56 -5.92 16.35
C GLY A 250 -0.43 -6.79 17.13
N LYS A 251 -1.30 -6.16 17.93
CA LYS A 251 -2.37 -6.87 18.66
C LYS A 251 -3.31 -7.64 17.75
N VAL A 252 -3.75 -7.06 16.63
CA VAL A 252 -4.58 -7.78 15.66
C VAL A 252 -3.82 -8.99 15.15
N ARG A 253 -2.62 -8.78 14.61
CA ARG A 253 -1.83 -9.82 13.92
C ARG A 253 -1.54 -11.00 14.84
N GLU A 254 -1.23 -10.74 16.10
CA GLU A 254 -0.93 -11.74 17.14
C GLU A 254 -2.19 -12.40 17.75
N GLY A 255 -3.38 -11.97 17.35
CA GLY A 255 -4.66 -12.57 17.79
C GLY A 255 -5.21 -12.03 19.10
N GLY A 256 -4.73 -10.87 19.55
CA GLY A 256 -5.27 -10.15 20.70
C GLY A 256 -6.67 -9.56 20.46
N THR A 257 -7.42 -9.41 21.55
CA THR A 257 -8.72 -8.72 21.55
C THR A 257 -8.53 -7.20 21.52
N ILE A 258 -9.30 -6.51 20.67
CA ILE A 258 -9.25 -5.05 20.53
C ILE A 258 -10.58 -4.43 20.94
N ASP A 259 -10.49 -3.50 21.87
CA ASP A 259 -11.58 -2.61 22.25
C ASP A 259 -11.25 -1.18 21.79
N LEU A 260 -11.78 -0.80 20.63
CA LEU A 260 -11.52 0.51 20.03
C LEU A 260 -12.04 1.67 20.88
N SER A 261 -13.05 1.44 21.73
CA SER A 261 -13.63 2.49 22.58
C SER A 261 -12.63 3.06 23.59
N LYS A 262 -11.60 2.27 23.95
CA LYS A 262 -10.57 2.64 24.93
C LYS A 262 -9.32 3.27 24.31
N THR A 263 -9.27 3.39 22.98
CA THR A 263 -8.06 3.83 22.27
C THR A 263 -7.94 5.34 22.12
N GLY A 264 -9.04 6.09 22.28
CA GLY A 264 -9.08 7.53 21.98
C GLY A 264 -8.90 7.88 20.50
N LEU A 265 -8.82 6.89 19.61
CA LEU A 265 -8.63 7.10 18.19
C LEU A 265 -9.86 7.76 17.56
N ASP A 266 -9.62 8.73 16.67
CA ASP A 266 -10.66 9.23 15.77
C ASP A 266 -11.23 8.10 14.90
N ARG A 267 -12.49 8.26 14.45
CA ARG A 267 -13.19 7.29 13.60
C ARG A 267 -12.41 6.91 12.34
N TYR A 268 -11.65 7.85 11.76
CA TYR A 268 -10.76 7.60 10.64
C TYR A 268 -9.75 6.47 10.95
N TRP A 269 -9.07 6.56 12.08
CA TRP A 269 -8.06 5.58 12.49
C TRP A 269 -8.68 4.26 12.94
N GLN A 270 -9.84 4.34 13.61
CA GLN A 270 -10.60 3.15 13.99
C GLN A 270 -10.99 2.32 12.76
N ASP A 271 -11.40 2.96 11.67
CA ASP A 271 -11.72 2.26 10.41
C ASP A 271 -10.51 1.52 9.83
N LEU A 272 -9.30 2.09 9.94
CA LEU A 272 -8.08 1.38 9.55
C LEU A 272 -7.81 0.16 10.43
N VAL A 273 -8.02 0.26 11.74
CA VAL A 273 -7.92 -0.92 12.64
C VAL A 273 -8.97 -1.98 12.31
N ARG A 274 -10.21 -1.58 12.00
CA ARG A 274 -11.26 -2.51 11.55
C ARG A 274 -10.86 -3.24 10.27
N LEU A 275 -10.20 -2.57 9.32
CA LEU A 275 -9.66 -3.23 8.12
C LEU A 275 -8.60 -4.29 8.46
N LEU A 276 -7.74 -4.04 9.46
CA LEU A 276 -6.78 -5.04 9.94
C LEU A 276 -7.49 -6.25 10.56
N GLN A 277 -8.51 -6.00 11.40
CA GLN A 277 -9.32 -7.07 11.99
C GLN A 277 -10.03 -7.91 10.92
N ILE A 278 -10.62 -7.26 9.91
CA ILE A 278 -11.26 -7.90 8.76
C ILE A 278 -10.23 -8.73 7.97
N PHE A 279 -9.04 -8.20 7.72
CA PHE A 279 -7.98 -8.95 7.04
C PHE A 279 -7.59 -10.22 7.79
N ARG A 280 -7.43 -10.14 9.12
CA ARG A 280 -7.15 -11.31 9.95
C ARG A 280 -8.24 -12.37 9.84
N ILE A 281 -9.51 -11.97 9.89
CA ILE A 281 -10.63 -12.89 9.71
C ILE A 281 -10.53 -13.62 8.36
N PHE A 282 -10.27 -12.88 7.27
CA PHE A 282 -10.07 -13.50 5.96
C PHE A 282 -8.85 -14.41 5.90
N LYS A 283 -7.74 -14.03 6.55
CA LYS A 283 -6.49 -14.78 6.51
C LYS A 283 -6.59 -16.09 7.29
N ASN A 284 -7.19 -16.04 8.48
CA ASN A 284 -7.31 -17.18 9.38
C ASN A 284 -8.61 -17.99 9.18
N ARG A 285 -9.50 -17.54 8.27
CA ARG A 285 -10.82 -18.14 8.02
C ARG A 285 -11.68 -18.22 9.28
N GLU A 286 -11.70 -17.12 10.03
CA GLU A 286 -12.52 -16.98 11.24
C GLU A 286 -13.99 -16.68 10.89
N ASP A 287 -14.84 -16.55 11.91
CA ASP A 287 -16.28 -16.28 11.74
C ASP A 287 -16.56 -15.03 10.90
N MET A 288 -17.08 -15.26 9.69
CA MET A 288 -17.43 -14.23 8.71
C MET A 288 -18.55 -13.29 9.18
N ARG A 289 -19.37 -13.66 10.17
CA ARG A 289 -20.36 -12.75 10.77
C ARG A 289 -19.68 -11.51 11.39
N ARG A 290 -18.45 -11.67 11.87
CA ARG A 290 -17.63 -10.56 12.39
C ARG A 290 -17.22 -9.58 11.30
N VAL A 291 -17.01 -10.03 10.06
CA VAL A 291 -16.75 -9.11 8.93
C VAL A 291 -17.96 -8.20 8.71
N THR A 292 -19.16 -8.75 8.75
CA THR A 292 -20.40 -7.98 8.61
C THR A 292 -20.57 -6.96 9.74
N SER A 293 -20.29 -7.33 10.99
CA SER A 293 -20.40 -6.39 12.12
C SER A 293 -19.36 -5.27 12.04
N LEU A 294 -18.09 -5.62 11.73
CA LEU A 294 -17.01 -4.65 11.56
C LEU A 294 -17.29 -3.70 10.41
N LYS A 295 -17.77 -4.20 9.26
CA LYS A 295 -18.17 -3.39 8.11
C LYS A 295 -19.29 -2.41 8.47
N ARG A 296 -20.32 -2.85 9.21
CA ARG A 296 -21.42 -1.97 9.66
C ARG A 296 -20.96 -0.88 10.64
N ALA A 297 -19.89 -1.14 11.38
CA ALA A 297 -19.30 -0.19 12.31
C ALA A 297 -18.32 0.79 11.64
N MET A 298 -18.03 0.64 10.34
CA MET A 298 -17.18 1.58 9.61
C MET A 298 -17.85 2.95 9.53
N SER A 299 -17.09 4.02 9.74
CA SER A 299 -17.56 5.39 9.61
C SER A 299 -17.68 5.86 8.16
N SER A 300 -16.96 5.20 7.24
CA SER A 300 -16.98 5.48 5.81
C SER A 300 -17.30 4.24 4.98
N SER A 301 -18.17 4.41 3.98
CA SER A 301 -18.52 3.39 3.00
C SER A 301 -17.45 3.17 1.92
N VAL A 302 -16.40 4.01 1.85
CA VAL A 302 -15.38 3.92 0.79
C VAL A 302 -14.73 2.54 0.73
N TYR A 303 -14.62 1.86 1.87
CA TYR A 303 -13.94 0.58 1.98
C TYR A 303 -14.81 -0.63 1.63
N ASN A 304 -16.13 -0.42 1.49
CA ASN A 304 -17.09 -1.51 1.28
C ASN A 304 -16.74 -2.35 0.05
N VAL A 305 -16.34 -1.72 -1.06
CA VAL A 305 -15.99 -2.45 -2.29
C VAL A 305 -14.88 -3.48 -2.07
N TYR A 306 -13.89 -3.16 -1.22
CA TYR A 306 -12.75 -4.04 -0.96
C TYR A 306 -13.11 -5.19 -0.04
N ILE A 307 -13.93 -4.89 0.97
CA ILE A 307 -14.45 -5.88 1.90
C ILE A 307 -15.34 -6.86 1.13
N ASP A 308 -16.27 -6.35 0.31
CA ASP A 308 -17.24 -7.14 -0.45
C ASP A 308 -16.56 -8.00 -1.52
N ALA A 309 -15.62 -7.42 -2.29
CA ALA A 309 -14.86 -8.18 -3.28
C ALA A 309 -14.06 -9.32 -2.64
N ARG A 310 -13.52 -9.12 -1.44
CA ARG A 310 -12.78 -10.17 -0.74
C ARG A 310 -13.69 -11.22 -0.12
N THR A 311 -14.85 -10.84 0.41
CA THR A 311 -15.89 -11.78 0.88
C THR A 311 -16.33 -12.71 -0.25
N GLN A 312 -16.68 -12.15 -1.42
CA GLN A 312 -17.09 -12.94 -2.59
C GLN A 312 -16.00 -13.92 -3.05
N LYS A 313 -14.72 -13.52 -3.00
CA LYS A 313 -13.59 -14.41 -3.33
C LYS A 313 -13.45 -15.56 -2.33
N VAL A 314 -13.73 -15.34 -1.05
CA VAL A 314 -13.69 -16.39 -0.02
C VAL A 314 -14.86 -17.36 -0.20
N ASP A 315 -16.06 -16.85 -0.45
CA ASP A 315 -17.26 -17.67 -0.63
C ASP A 315 -17.15 -18.59 -1.85
N ARG A 316 -16.66 -18.09 -2.99
CA ARG A 316 -16.42 -18.92 -4.19
C ARG A 316 -15.45 -20.07 -3.92
N LYS A 317 -14.35 -19.81 -3.19
CA LYS A 317 -13.39 -20.86 -2.81
C LYS A 317 -13.95 -21.92 -1.86
N LEU A 318 -15.03 -21.62 -1.13
CA LEU A 318 -15.74 -22.60 -0.31
C LEU A 318 -16.69 -23.45 -1.16
N GLN A 319 -17.32 -22.86 -2.18
CA GLN A 319 -18.23 -23.54 -3.12
C GLN A 319 -17.49 -24.48 -4.09
N ASP A 320 -16.29 -24.11 -4.53
CA ASP A 320 -15.48 -24.91 -5.47
C ASP A 320 -14.75 -26.11 -4.81
N ARG A 321 -15.04 -26.43 -3.53
CA ARG A 321 -14.47 -27.63 -2.89
C ARG A 321 -15.25 -28.86 -3.35
N PRO A 322 -14.60 -29.92 -3.85
CA PRO A 322 -15.28 -31.18 -4.09
C PRO A 322 -15.92 -31.65 -2.78
N ILE A 323 -17.21 -31.95 -2.84
CA ILE A 323 -17.94 -32.59 -1.75
C ILE A 323 -17.20 -33.91 -1.51
N GLN A 324 -16.47 -34.02 -0.40
CA GLN A 324 -16.03 -35.32 0.08
C GLN A 324 -17.29 -36.03 0.56
N THR A 325 -17.94 -36.76 -0.34
CA THR A 325 -18.94 -37.75 0.05
C THR A 325 -18.22 -38.74 0.95
N PRO A 326 -18.67 -38.94 2.21
CA PRO A 326 -18.10 -39.99 3.04
C PRO A 326 -18.25 -41.31 2.27
N LEU A 327 -17.14 -41.99 2.01
CA LEU A 327 -17.18 -43.39 1.58
C LEU A 327 -17.91 -44.14 2.71
N PHE A 328 -19.14 -44.56 2.43
CA PHE A 328 -19.86 -45.48 3.30
C PHE A 328 -18.96 -46.70 3.49
N VAL A 329 -18.46 -46.88 4.71
CA VAL A 329 -17.81 -48.12 5.12
C VAL A 329 -18.91 -49.16 5.17
N THR A 330 -19.02 -49.97 4.12
CA THR A 330 -19.83 -51.18 4.16
C THR A 330 -19.19 -52.11 5.19
N THR A 331 -19.78 -52.19 6.38
CA THR A 331 -19.53 -53.28 7.32
C THR A 331 -19.94 -54.57 6.63
N ASN A 332 -18.96 -55.37 6.21
CA ASN A 332 -19.22 -56.76 5.84
C ASN A 332 -19.56 -57.52 7.12
N GLU A 333 -20.85 -57.77 7.31
CA GLU A 333 -21.33 -58.87 8.14
C GLU A 333 -21.18 -60.19 7.36
N ASN A 334 -20.93 -61.25 8.14
CA ASN A 334 -21.07 -62.68 7.87
C ASN A 334 -19.82 -63.46 7.42
N GLY A 335 -19.47 -64.46 8.24
CA GLY A 335 -18.60 -65.58 7.89
C GLY A 335 -17.88 -66.17 9.08
#